data_AF-A0AA86SQ80-F1
#
_entry.id   AF-A0AA86SQ80-F1
#
_cell.length_a   1.000
_cell.length_b   1.000
_cell.length_c   1.000
_cell.angle_alpha   90.00
_cell.angle_beta   90.00
_cell.angle_gamma   90.00
#
_symmetry.space_group_name_H-M   'P 1'
#
loop_
_entity.id
_entity.type
_entity.pdbx_description
1 polymer ?
#
loop_
_entity_poly.entity_id
_entity_poly.type
_entity_poly.pdbx_seq_one_letter_code
_entity_poly.pdbx_strand_id
1 'polypeptide(L)'
;MVIDTRGTHNRKGCTECRCNLFNLPKDFYNVITGVNGLPLTIDYKGGLFCCKDNFQCKLRKSSHGPTRKLFLRYKIRWVDWDEHQVPLKFYILDSTDCVRSNGSTTIHECQAEYVIPRISDGSSFHVQKAKISITKGGYLIYGIAHAHAGAVNITVYGQ
;
A
#
# COMPACT_ATOMS: atom_id res chain seq x y z
N MET A 1 2.68 0.10 6.63
CA MET A 1 2.12 1.21 7.45
C MET A 1 1.12 0.65 8.43
N VAL A 2 1.20 1.03 9.71
CA VAL A 2 0.28 0.56 10.76
C VAL A 2 -0.46 1.77 11.30
N ILE A 3 -1.77 1.81 11.11
CA ILE A 3 -2.62 2.91 11.57
C ILE A 3 -3.45 2.42 12.76
N ASP A 4 -3.32 3.10 13.89
CA ASP A 4 -4.20 2.85 15.02
C ASP A 4 -5.60 3.42 14.73
N THR A 5 -6.56 2.52 14.49
CA THR A 5 -7.96 2.89 14.20
C THR A 5 -8.89 2.72 15.39
N ARG A 6 -8.34 2.47 16.59
CA ARG A 6 -9.14 2.33 17.81
C ARG A 6 -9.73 3.68 18.18
N GLY A 7 -11.03 3.70 18.48
CA GLY A 7 -11.73 4.94 18.83
C GLY A 7 -11.93 5.94 17.70
N THR A 8 -11.48 5.66 16.47
CA THR A 8 -11.61 6.64 15.38
C THR A 8 -13.06 6.82 14.92
N HIS A 9 -13.37 8.01 14.40
CA HIS A 9 -14.69 8.31 13.87
C HIS A 9 -15.08 7.35 12.74
N ASN A 10 -14.16 7.17 11.78
CA ASN A 10 -14.34 6.32 10.60
C ASN A 10 -13.11 5.44 10.37
N ARG A 11 -13.16 4.19 10.86
CA ARG A 11 -12.06 3.22 10.73
C ARG A 11 -11.64 2.97 9.29
N LYS A 12 -12.60 2.70 8.39
CA LYS A 12 -12.33 2.40 6.97
C LYS A 12 -11.66 3.59 6.27
N GLY A 13 -12.17 4.79 6.49
CA GLY A 13 -11.58 5.99 5.91
C GLY A 13 -10.19 6.31 6.47
N CYS A 14 -9.89 5.97 7.74
CA CYS A 14 -8.53 6.06 8.27
C CYS A 14 -7.60 5.07 7.56
N THR A 15 -8.02 3.81 7.36
CA THR A 15 -7.21 2.79 6.67
C THR A 15 -6.98 3.12 5.19
N GLU A 16 -7.87 3.90 4.58
CA GLU A 16 -7.75 4.44 3.22
C GLU A 16 -7.02 5.78 3.16
N CYS A 17 -6.52 6.29 4.29
CA CYS A 17 -5.75 7.52 4.34
C CYS A 17 -6.44 8.78 3.82
N ARG A 18 -7.73 8.92 4.09
CA ARG A 18 -8.48 10.13 3.71
C ARG A 18 -8.04 11.31 4.57
N CYS A 19 -7.47 12.34 3.96
CA CYS A 19 -6.85 13.48 4.63
C CYS A 19 -7.80 14.20 5.60
N ASN A 20 -9.08 14.31 5.22
CA ASN A 20 -10.11 14.96 6.06
C ASN A 20 -10.39 14.23 7.38
N LEU A 21 -9.97 12.97 7.52
CA LEU A 21 -10.09 12.17 8.73
C LEU A 21 -8.86 12.25 9.63
N PHE A 22 -7.76 12.89 9.23
CA PHE A 22 -6.55 13.02 10.04
C PHE A 22 -6.43 14.40 10.67
N ASN A 23 -5.73 14.46 11.80
CA ASN A 23 -5.34 15.70 12.47
C ASN A 23 -4.10 16.28 11.78
N LEU A 24 -4.29 16.82 10.57
CA LEU A 24 -3.22 17.42 9.77
C LEU A 24 -2.87 18.83 10.28
N PRO A 25 -1.60 19.24 10.22
CA PRO A 25 -1.20 20.61 10.55
C PRO A 25 -1.74 21.61 9.50
N LYS A 26 -1.90 22.88 9.89
CA LYS A 26 -2.54 23.90 9.04
C LYS A 26 -1.77 24.16 7.73
N ASP A 27 -0.46 24.04 7.79
CA ASP A 27 0.50 24.23 6.70
C ASP A 27 0.81 22.94 5.93
N PHE A 28 0.06 21.86 6.17
CA PHE A 28 0.29 20.54 5.58
C PHE A 28 0.55 20.57 4.07
N TYR A 29 -0.29 21.26 3.30
CA TYR A 29 -0.19 21.34 1.83
C TYR A 29 1.00 22.17 1.34
N ASN A 30 1.57 23.02 2.19
CA ASN A 30 2.73 23.85 1.83
C ASN A 30 4.06 23.18 2.22
N VAL A 31 4.04 22.33 3.25
CA VAL A 31 5.25 21.70 3.81
C VAL A 31 5.49 20.30 3.26
N ILE A 32 4.43 19.53 3.01
CA ILE A 32 4.57 18.16 2.54
C ILE A 32 4.73 18.16 1.02
N THR A 33 5.82 17.54 0.56
CA THR A 33 6.10 17.32 -0.85
C THR A 33 5.62 15.94 -1.29
N GLY A 34 4.99 15.90 -2.46
CA GLY A 34 4.58 14.67 -3.12
C GLY A 34 5.76 13.91 -3.73
N VAL A 35 5.46 12.78 -4.37
CA VAL A 35 6.47 11.92 -5.03
C VAL A 35 7.24 12.65 -6.13
N ASN A 36 6.63 13.65 -6.77
CA ASN A 36 7.24 14.50 -7.80
C ASN A 36 8.13 15.63 -7.25
N GLY A 37 8.32 15.72 -5.92
CA GLY A 37 9.10 16.77 -5.27
C GLY A 37 8.39 18.13 -5.18
N LEU A 38 7.15 18.24 -5.66
CA LEU A 38 6.34 19.46 -5.55
C LEU A 38 5.47 19.42 -4.30
N PRO A 39 5.10 20.58 -3.71
CA PRO A 39 4.12 20.64 -2.63
C PRO A 39 2.79 19.97 -3.02
N LEU A 40 2.13 19.34 -2.05
CA LEU A 40 0.84 18.71 -2.29
C LEU A 40 -0.23 19.76 -2.63
N THR A 41 -1.06 19.42 -3.61
CA THR A 41 -2.21 20.26 -3.96
C THR A 41 -3.33 20.11 -2.94
N ILE A 42 -4.16 21.14 -2.79
CA ILE A 42 -5.38 21.09 -1.97
C ILE A 42 -6.38 20.02 -2.45
N ASP A 43 -6.22 19.56 -3.69
CA ASP A 43 -7.01 18.49 -4.30
C ASP A 43 -6.53 17.09 -3.91
N TYR A 44 -5.39 16.98 -3.23
CA TYR A 44 -4.97 15.74 -2.59
C TYR A 44 -5.90 15.41 -1.41
N LYS A 45 -6.92 14.59 -1.68
CA LYS A 45 -7.97 14.21 -0.72
C LYS A 45 -7.63 12.97 0.11
N GLY A 46 -6.68 12.15 -0.33
CA GLY A 46 -6.28 10.95 0.38
C GLY A 46 -5.09 10.25 -0.25
N GLY A 47 -4.36 9.50 0.58
CA GLY A 47 -3.20 8.73 0.17
C GLY A 47 -2.09 8.72 1.23
N LEU A 48 -0.93 8.17 0.88
CA LEU A 48 0.20 7.89 1.77
C LEU A 48 0.64 9.10 2.58
N PHE A 49 0.59 10.30 2.01
CA PHE A 49 1.06 11.52 2.68
C PHE A 49 0.14 11.97 3.82
N CYS A 50 -1.13 11.53 3.82
CA CYS A 50 -2.07 11.84 4.90
C CYS A 50 -1.99 10.86 6.07
N CYS A 51 -1.29 9.73 5.91
CA CYS A 51 -1.07 8.71 6.94
C CYS A 51 0.39 8.61 7.38
N LYS A 52 1.15 9.69 7.25
CA LYS A 52 2.55 9.71 7.68
C LYS A 52 2.67 9.49 9.18
N ASP A 53 3.84 9.02 9.61
CA ASP A 53 4.19 8.91 11.01
C ASP A 53 3.86 10.21 11.77
N ASN A 54 3.39 10.04 13.01
CA ASN A 54 2.91 11.09 13.92
C ASN A 54 1.57 11.73 13.55
N PHE A 55 0.96 11.44 12.39
CA PHE A 55 -0.41 11.87 12.13
C PHE A 55 -1.43 10.90 12.71
N GLN A 56 -2.36 11.44 13.49
CA GLN A 56 -3.39 10.65 14.15
C GLN A 56 -4.73 10.84 13.45
N CYS A 57 -5.44 9.73 13.21
CA CYS A 57 -6.81 9.79 12.72
C CYS A 57 -7.75 10.36 13.81
N LYS A 58 -8.73 11.15 13.40
CA LYS A 58 -9.70 11.83 14.28
C LYS A 58 -10.45 10.80 15.13
N LEU A 59 -10.37 10.99 16.43
CA LEU A 59 -11.02 10.17 17.45
C LEU A 59 -12.47 10.62 17.68
N ARG A 60 -13.33 9.69 18.12
CA ARG A 60 -14.64 10.03 18.65
C ARG A 60 -14.46 10.74 20.00
N LYS A 61 -15.43 11.60 20.38
CA LYS A 61 -15.45 12.16 21.73
C LYS A 61 -15.38 11.00 22.74
N SER A 62 -14.57 11.17 23.79
CA SER A 62 -14.32 10.22 24.89
C SER A 62 -13.68 8.86 24.55
N SER A 63 -13.01 8.69 23.40
CA SER A 63 -12.35 7.42 23.07
C SER A 63 -10.84 7.44 23.32
N HIS A 64 -10.42 7.35 24.59
CA HIS A 64 -9.06 6.92 24.92
C HIS A 64 -9.06 5.41 25.11
N GLY A 65 -8.67 4.69 24.05
CA GLY A 65 -8.46 3.26 24.14
C GLY A 65 -7.27 2.93 25.06
N PRO A 66 -7.27 1.76 25.72
CA PRO A 66 -6.17 1.40 26.62
C PRO A 66 -4.83 1.35 25.87
N THR A 67 -3.80 1.93 26.48
CA THR A 67 -2.42 1.82 26.04
C THR A 67 -2.00 0.36 26.07
N ARG A 68 -1.52 -0.17 24.94
CA ARG A 68 -0.98 -1.53 24.87
C ARG A 68 0.53 -1.44 24.71
N LYS A 69 1.27 -2.18 25.55
CA LYS A 69 2.70 -2.42 25.36
C LYS A 69 2.84 -3.74 24.61
N LEU A 70 3.27 -3.68 23.35
CA LEU A 70 3.58 -4.86 22.55
C LEU A 70 5.08 -5.14 22.65
N PHE A 71 5.44 -6.40 22.88
CA PHE A 71 6.81 -6.86 22.90
C PHE A 71 6.96 -7.98 21.88
N LEU A 72 7.92 -7.86 20.97
CA LEU A 72 8.27 -8.91 20.04
C LEU A 72 9.52 -9.63 20.58
N ARG A 73 9.38 -10.90 20.96
CA ARG A 73 10.51 -11.76 21.32
C ARG A 73 10.82 -12.68 20.16
N TYR A 74 12.03 -12.61 19.63
CA TYR A 74 12.50 -13.48 18.56
C TYR A 74 13.83 -14.13 18.95
N LYS A 75 14.13 -15.29 18.37
CA LYS A 75 15.42 -15.99 18.51
C LYS A 75 16.02 -16.13 17.12
N ILE A 76 17.12 -15.43 16.88
CA ILE A 76 17.90 -15.58 15.64
C ILE A 76 18.85 -16.77 15.84
N ARG A 77 18.95 -17.63 14.82
CA ARG A 77 19.98 -18.67 14.73
C ARG A 77 20.64 -18.53 13.37
N TRP A 78 21.95 -18.65 13.37
CA TRP A 78 22.74 -18.81 12.16
C TRP A 78 22.85 -20.31 11.86
N VAL A 79 22.81 -20.67 10.59
CA VAL A 79 23.01 -22.03 10.09
C VAL A 79 24.03 -21.96 8.96
N ASP A 80 24.84 -23.00 8.83
CA ASP A 80 25.77 -23.10 7.72
C ASP A 80 24.98 -23.33 6.43
N TRP A 81 25.42 -22.68 5.36
CA TRP A 81 24.87 -22.90 4.03
C TRP A 81 25.30 -24.28 3.52
N ASP A 82 24.37 -25.04 2.95
CA ASP A 82 24.65 -26.30 2.28
C ASP A 82 24.05 -26.34 0.87
N GLU A 83 24.47 -27.31 0.06
CA GLU A 83 24.10 -27.44 -1.36
C GLU A 83 22.59 -27.65 -1.61
N HIS A 84 21.82 -28.05 -0.61
CA HIS A 84 20.37 -28.23 -0.67
C HIS A 84 19.59 -26.95 -0.35
N GLN A 85 20.25 -25.88 0.10
CA GLN A 85 19.64 -24.58 0.36
C GLN A 85 19.54 -23.79 -0.95
N VAL A 86 18.42 -23.98 -1.65
CA VAL A 86 18.17 -23.33 -2.95
C VAL A 86 17.61 -21.91 -2.75
N PRO A 87 18.14 -20.88 -3.41
CA PRO A 87 17.65 -19.51 -3.26
C PRO A 87 16.21 -19.36 -3.77
N LEU A 88 15.34 -18.80 -2.92
CA LEU A 88 14.00 -18.40 -3.32
C LEU A 88 14.07 -17.09 -4.12
N LYS A 89 13.54 -17.09 -5.34
CA LYS A 89 13.27 -15.85 -6.08
C LYS A 89 11.88 -15.34 -5.70
N PHE A 90 11.82 -14.21 -5.02
CA PHE A 90 10.57 -13.58 -4.59
C PHE A 90 10.28 -12.36 -5.46
N TYR A 91 9.07 -12.31 -6.01
CA TYR A 91 8.57 -11.19 -6.82
C TYR A 91 7.39 -10.55 -6.12
N ILE A 92 7.41 -9.23 -5.98
CA ILE A 92 6.26 -8.43 -5.54
C ILE A 92 5.68 -7.78 -6.79
N LEU A 93 4.42 -8.10 -7.09
CA LEU A 93 3.72 -7.56 -8.25
C LEU A 93 2.71 -6.52 -7.78
N ASP A 94 2.69 -5.36 -8.44
CA ASP A 94 1.71 -4.31 -8.20
C ASP A 94 0.75 -4.21 -9.38
N SER A 95 -0.55 -4.09 -9.09
CA SER A 95 -1.58 -3.82 -10.09
C SER A 95 -1.38 -2.48 -10.81
N THR A 96 -0.66 -1.53 -10.19
CA THR A 96 -0.33 -0.22 -10.75
C THR A 96 0.91 -0.23 -11.63
N ASP A 97 1.58 -1.38 -11.78
CA ASP A 97 2.77 -1.49 -12.63
C ASP A 97 2.43 -1.32 -14.11
N CYS A 98 3.05 -0.32 -14.72
CA CYS A 98 3.02 -0.08 -16.15
C CYS A 98 4.29 -0.66 -16.79
N VAL A 99 4.19 -1.90 -17.29
CA VAL A 99 5.32 -2.56 -17.94
C VAL A 99 5.55 -2.02 -19.35
N ARG A 100 6.77 -1.56 -19.63
CA ARG A 100 7.25 -1.17 -20.96
C ARG A 100 8.42 -2.04 -21.40
N SER A 101 8.57 -2.25 -22.70
CA SER A 101 9.73 -2.93 -23.28
C SER A 101 10.62 -1.93 -24.01
N ASN A 102 11.90 -1.86 -23.63
CA ASN A 102 12.92 -1.17 -24.41
C ASN A 102 13.93 -2.20 -24.92
N GLY A 103 13.71 -2.68 -26.15
CA GLY A 103 14.45 -3.81 -26.71
C GLY A 103 14.26 -5.09 -25.89
N SER A 104 15.35 -5.64 -25.36
CA SER A 104 15.36 -6.83 -24.50
C SER A 104 15.09 -6.52 -23.02
N THR A 105 15.04 -5.25 -22.62
CA THR A 105 14.87 -4.87 -21.21
C THR A 105 13.39 -4.58 -20.88
N THR A 106 12.91 -5.19 -19.81
CA THR A 106 11.59 -4.90 -19.23
C THR A 106 11.74 -3.76 -18.22
N ILE A 107 11.01 -2.68 -18.44
CA ILE A 107 10.98 -1.51 -17.57
C ILE A 107 9.65 -1.56 -16.79
N HIS A 108 9.75 -1.48 -15.46
CA HIS A 108 8.61 -1.43 -14.55
C HIS A 108 8.39 0.02 -14.11
N GLU A 109 7.18 0.52 -14.31
CA GLU A 109 6.75 1.86 -13.88
C GLU A 109 5.61 1.71 -12.86
N CYS A 110 5.95 1.31 -11.64
CA CYS A 110 4.98 1.17 -10.55
C CYS A 110 4.57 2.53 -10.00
N GLN A 111 3.26 2.76 -9.88
CA GLN A 111 2.75 3.96 -9.24
C GLN A 111 2.45 3.69 -7.77
N ALA A 112 3.07 4.46 -6.87
CA ALA A 112 2.77 4.39 -5.44
C ALA A 112 1.34 4.88 -5.11
N GLU A 113 0.82 5.80 -5.92
CA GLU A 113 -0.55 6.33 -5.83
C GLU A 113 -1.10 6.56 -7.22
N TYR A 114 -2.40 6.37 -7.41
CA TYR A 114 -3.08 6.64 -8.67
C TYR A 114 -4.47 7.24 -8.41
N VAL A 115 -4.98 7.97 -9.39
CA VAL A 115 -6.29 8.62 -9.29
C VAL A 115 -7.37 7.66 -9.74
N ILE A 116 -8.32 7.40 -8.85
CA ILE A 116 -9.54 6.65 -9.20
C ILE A 116 -10.55 7.66 -9.75
N PRO A 117 -10.99 7.54 -11.03
CA PRO A 117 -11.98 8.44 -11.60
C PRO A 117 -13.32 8.29 -10.87
N ARG A 118 -14.09 9.38 -10.85
CA ARG A 118 -15.41 9.38 -10.22
C ARG A 118 -16.34 8.48 -11.03
N ILE A 119 -16.83 7.43 -10.39
CA ILE A 119 -17.81 6.52 -10.97
C ILE A 119 -19.20 7.12 -10.71
N SER A 120 -19.96 7.41 -11.76
CA SER A 120 -21.26 8.11 -11.75
C SER A 120 -22.37 7.33 -11.02
N ASP A 121 -22.23 6.02 -10.99
CA ASP A 121 -23.22 5.03 -10.65
C ASP A 121 -22.61 4.21 -9.51
N GLY A 122 -23.07 4.49 -8.27
CA GLY A 122 -22.47 4.04 -7.00
C GLY A 122 -22.40 2.52 -6.78
N SER A 123 -22.69 1.72 -7.81
CA SER A 123 -22.55 0.27 -7.87
C SER A 123 -21.34 -0.21 -8.68
N SER A 124 -20.61 0.67 -9.38
CA SER A 124 -19.45 0.27 -10.18
C SER A 124 -18.16 0.29 -9.37
N PHE A 125 -17.32 -0.73 -9.58
CA PHE A 125 -15.98 -0.82 -9.01
C PHE A 125 -14.94 -0.38 -10.03
N HIS A 126 -13.91 0.33 -9.59
CA HIS A 126 -12.73 0.57 -10.42
C HIS A 126 -11.89 -0.70 -10.50
N VAL A 127 -11.47 -1.08 -11.71
CA VAL A 127 -10.65 -2.26 -11.95
C VAL A 127 -9.28 -1.80 -12.44
N GLN A 128 -8.25 -2.17 -11.67
CA GLN A 128 -6.85 -1.96 -12.01
C GLN A 128 -6.21 -3.31 -12.37
N LYS A 129 -5.43 -3.35 -13.46
CA LYS A 129 -4.82 -4.58 -13.98
C LYS A 129 -3.42 -4.32 -14.50
N ALA A 130 -2.48 -5.17 -14.12
CA ALA A 130 -1.16 -5.25 -14.71
C ALA A 130 -0.96 -6.62 -15.40
N LYS A 131 -0.17 -6.64 -16.47
CA LYS A 131 0.30 -7.87 -17.12
C LYS A 131 1.82 -7.83 -17.12
N ILE A 132 2.42 -8.70 -16.32
CA ILE A 132 3.86 -8.68 -16.06
C ILE A 132 4.47 -9.98 -16.59
N SER A 133 5.45 -9.84 -17.49
CA SER A 133 6.23 -10.97 -17.97
C SER A 133 7.34 -11.27 -16.97
N ILE A 134 7.34 -12.48 -16.41
CA ILE A 134 8.38 -12.94 -15.51
C ILE A 134 9.28 -13.90 -16.27
N THR A 135 10.60 -13.75 -16.14
CA THR A 135 11.53 -14.74 -16.69
C THR A 135 11.26 -16.09 -16.05
N LYS A 136 11.13 -17.15 -16.87
CA LYS A 136 10.87 -18.50 -16.37
C LYS A 136 11.96 -18.87 -15.36
N GLY A 137 11.56 -19.11 -14.10
CA GLY A 137 12.49 -19.32 -13.00
C GLY A 137 11.94 -20.32 -12.00
N GLY A 138 12.74 -21.36 -11.73
CA GLY A 138 12.45 -22.38 -10.72
C GLY A 138 11.46 -23.47 -11.16
N TYR A 139 11.34 -24.48 -10.31
CA TYR A 139 10.43 -25.62 -10.51
C TYR A 139 9.03 -25.39 -9.91
N LEU A 140 8.92 -24.47 -8.94
CA LEU A 140 7.68 -24.14 -8.24
C LEU A 140 7.44 -22.63 -8.30
N ILE A 141 6.29 -22.22 -8.84
CA ILE A 141 5.82 -20.84 -8.83
C ILE A 141 4.63 -20.79 -7.87
N TYR A 142 4.73 -19.97 -6.83
CA TYR A 142 3.65 -19.75 -5.86
C TYR A 142 3.33 -18.26 -5.79
N GLY A 143 2.05 -17.92 -5.94
CA GLY A 143 1.57 -16.55 -5.94
C GLY A 143 0.46 -16.35 -4.89
N ILE A 144 0.57 -15.27 -4.12
CA ILE A 144 -0.47 -14.81 -3.21
C ILE A 144 -0.93 -13.43 -3.65
N ALA A 145 -2.24 -13.24 -3.77
CA ALA A 145 -2.84 -11.91 -3.81
C ALA A 145 -3.14 -11.41 -2.40
N HIS A 146 -2.80 -10.15 -2.13
CA HIS A 146 -3.17 -9.48 -0.89
C HIS A 146 -3.91 -8.18 -1.21
N ALA A 147 -5.00 -7.92 -0.49
CA ALA A 147 -5.87 -6.76 -0.68
C ALA A 147 -5.86 -5.90 0.57
N HIS A 148 -5.89 -4.58 0.38
CA HIS A 148 -6.15 -3.64 1.47
C HIS A 148 -7.67 -3.46 1.68
N ALA A 149 -8.06 -2.80 2.77
CA ALA A 149 -9.47 -2.71 3.21
C ALA A 149 -10.45 -2.08 2.20
N GLY A 150 -9.95 -1.33 1.20
CA GLY A 150 -10.75 -0.75 0.12
C GLY A 150 -10.95 -1.66 -1.10
N ALA A 151 -10.25 -2.79 -1.18
CA ALA A 151 -10.36 -3.74 -2.28
C ALA A 151 -11.53 -4.70 -2.07
N VAL A 152 -12.27 -4.97 -3.14
CA VAL A 152 -13.45 -5.86 -3.12
C VAL A 152 -13.11 -7.25 -3.63
N ASN A 153 -12.22 -7.36 -4.61
CA ASN A 153 -11.79 -8.63 -5.18
C ASN A 153 -10.38 -8.51 -5.75
N ILE A 154 -9.65 -9.63 -5.79
CA ILE A 154 -8.37 -9.77 -6.50
C ILE A 154 -8.35 -11.12 -7.20
N THR A 155 -7.81 -11.13 -8.41
CA THR A 155 -7.57 -12.37 -9.14
C THR A 155 -6.19 -12.34 -9.76
N VAL A 156 -5.46 -13.45 -9.62
CA VAL A 156 -4.14 -13.65 -10.21
C VAL A 156 -4.27 -14.76 -11.24
N TYR A 157 -3.78 -14.49 -12.45
CA TYR A 157 -3.73 -15.45 -13.53
C TYR A 157 -2.26 -15.76 -13.83
N GLY A 158 -1.90 -17.03 -13.87
CA GLY A 158 -0.60 -17.52 -14.35
C GLY A 158 -0.78 -18.25 -15.66
N GLN A 159 0.21 -18.13 -16.56
CA GLN A 159 0.31 -18.89 -17.80
C GLN A 159 1.67 -19.56 -17.88
#